data_AF-A0AA42TX58-F1
#
_entry.id   AF-A0AA42TX58-F1
#
_cell.length_a   1.000
_cell.length_b   1.000
_cell.length_c   1.000
_cell.angle_alpha   90.00
_cell.angle_beta   90.00
_cell.angle_gamma   90.00
#
_symmetry.space_group_name_H-M   'P 1'
#
loop_
_entity.id
_entity.type
_entity.pdbx_description
1 polymer ?
#
loop_
_entity_poly.entity_id
_entity_poly.type
_entity_poly.pdbx_seq_one_letter_code
_entity_poly.pdbx_strand_id
1 'polypeptide(L)'
;MQTNEAEHKVEIIAGKTLEVACNQQRLGSQWQEKTVEGWGYSYYELGQVGPAMSMLMAYPDVSRKQAFVRVGGDPQLAGYNSKLPLVIYAPKDVEVRYRVWSAAIETSTTPRQ
;
A
#
# COMPACT_ATOMS: atom_id res chain seq x y z
N MET A 1 17.62 -18.46 -10.71
CA MET A 1 16.14 -18.39 -10.76
C MET A 1 15.68 -18.30 -9.31
N GLN A 2 14.80 -17.35 -8.97
CA GLN A 2 14.50 -16.93 -7.60
C GLN A 2 13.70 -18.05 -6.87
N THR A 3 14.35 -18.88 -6.05
CA THR A 3 13.84 -20.23 -5.72
C THR A 3 12.85 -20.32 -4.56
N ASN A 4 12.59 -19.25 -3.80
CA ASN A 4 11.64 -19.31 -2.69
C ASN A 4 10.68 -18.10 -2.67
N GLU A 5 9.55 -18.23 -3.36
CA GLU A 5 8.48 -17.22 -3.38
C GLU A 5 7.90 -16.95 -1.98
N ALA A 6 8.01 -17.90 -1.04
CA ALA A 6 7.53 -17.72 0.34
C ALA A 6 8.28 -16.63 1.11
N GLU A 7 9.51 -16.30 0.69
CA GLU A 7 10.30 -15.20 1.26
C GLU A 7 9.92 -13.83 0.66
N HIS A 8 8.95 -13.78 -0.24
CA HIS A 8 8.54 -12.56 -0.93
C HIS A 8 7.11 -12.16 -0.59
N LYS A 9 6.90 -10.85 -0.51
CA LYS A 9 5.56 -10.24 -0.39
C LYS A 9 5.39 -9.14 -1.41
N VAL A 10 4.15 -8.87 -1.79
CA VAL A 10 3.77 -7.72 -2.60
C VAL A 10 3.06 -6.71 -1.71
N GLU A 11 3.60 -5.50 -1.61
CA GLU A 11 2.91 -4.37 -1.00
C GLU A 11 2.07 -3.65 -2.05
N ILE A 12 0.77 -3.53 -1.78
CA ILE A 12 -0.19 -2.82 -2.60
C ILE A 12 -0.31 -1.39 -2.07
N ILE A 13 -0.06 -0.41 -2.93
CA ILE A 13 0.01 0.99 -2.57
C ILE A 13 -1.00 1.77 -3.40
N ALA A 14 -2.08 2.23 -2.79
CA ALA A 14 -3.05 3.12 -3.42
C ALA A 14 -2.75 4.59 -3.09
N GLY A 15 -3.03 5.47 -4.04
CA GLY A 15 -2.92 6.91 -3.83
C GLY A 15 -3.41 7.73 -5.00
N LYS A 16 -3.30 9.05 -4.87
CA LYS A 16 -3.59 10.01 -5.93
C LYS A 16 -2.42 10.95 -6.10
N THR A 17 -2.12 11.33 -7.34
CA THR A 17 -1.18 12.42 -7.59
C THR A 17 -1.92 13.73 -7.39
N LEU A 18 -1.51 14.50 -6.39
CA LEU A 18 -2.14 15.75 -5.98
C LEU A 18 -1.08 16.87 -5.89
N GLU A 19 -1.54 18.11 -6.05
CA GLU A 19 -0.74 19.27 -5.68
C GLU A 19 -0.70 19.38 -4.15
N VAL A 20 0.49 19.21 -3.57
CA VAL A 20 0.69 19.26 -2.11
C VAL A 20 1.63 20.39 -1.72
N ALA A 21 1.39 20.94 -0.53
CA ALA A 21 2.34 21.83 0.15
C ALA A 21 3.42 21.00 0.89
N CYS A 22 4.29 21.67 1.66
CA CYS A 22 5.39 21.03 2.39
C CYS A 22 4.92 19.95 3.39
N ASN A 23 3.73 20.12 3.96
CA ASN A 23 3.23 19.23 5.00
C ASN A 23 2.93 17.83 4.46
N GLN A 24 3.22 16.80 5.26
CA GLN A 24 2.83 15.44 4.92
C GLN A 24 1.31 15.34 4.85
N GLN A 25 0.82 14.70 3.78
CA GLN A 25 -0.58 14.43 3.54
C GLN A 25 -0.82 12.93 3.42
N ARG A 26 -2.01 12.49 3.84
CA ARG A 26 -2.48 11.11 3.68
C ARG A 26 -3.95 11.11 3.27
N LEU A 27 -4.33 10.16 2.43
CA LEU A 27 -5.73 9.93 2.08
C LEU A 27 -6.35 8.95 3.08
N GLY A 28 -7.57 9.22 3.54
CA GLY A 28 -8.32 8.27 4.36
C GLY A 28 -8.97 7.20 3.50
N SER A 29 -8.67 5.92 3.73
CA SER A 29 -9.40 4.79 3.17
C SER A 29 -9.02 3.51 3.90
N GLN A 30 -9.68 2.40 3.57
CA GLN A 30 -9.41 1.08 4.13
C GLN A 30 -9.39 0.04 3.02
N TRP A 31 -8.42 -0.87 3.12
CA TRP A 31 -8.36 -2.07 2.29
C TRP A 31 -9.29 -3.14 2.86
N GLN A 32 -9.97 -3.86 1.98
CA GLN A 32 -10.68 -5.09 2.31
C GLN A 32 -10.09 -6.22 1.48
N GLU A 33 -9.62 -7.26 2.16
CA GLU A 33 -9.35 -8.54 1.52
C GLU A 33 -10.64 -9.33 1.47
N LYS A 34 -10.98 -9.83 0.28
CA LYS A 34 -12.17 -10.66 0.04
C LYS A 34 -11.74 -11.92 -0.69
N THR A 35 -12.51 -12.98 -0.53
CA THR A 35 -12.26 -14.26 -1.20
C THR A 35 -13.34 -14.51 -2.24
N VAL A 36 -12.93 -14.97 -3.43
CA VAL A 36 -13.86 -15.43 -4.47
C VAL A 36 -14.53 -16.71 -3.99
N GLU A 37 -15.85 -16.63 -3.80
CA GLU A 37 -16.66 -17.76 -3.35
C GLU A 37 -16.55 -18.95 -4.31
N GLY A 38 -16.38 -20.15 -3.76
CA GLY A 38 -16.20 -21.39 -4.54
C GLY A 38 -14.81 -21.62 -5.13
N TRP A 39 -13.93 -20.60 -5.16
CA TRP A 39 -12.56 -20.72 -5.71
C TRP A 39 -11.46 -20.57 -4.66
N GLY A 40 -11.71 -19.83 -3.58
CA GLY A 40 -10.73 -19.65 -2.49
C GLY A 40 -9.62 -18.63 -2.79
N TYR A 41 -9.71 -17.87 -3.90
CA TYR A 41 -8.72 -16.84 -4.26
C TYR A 41 -9.04 -15.50 -3.63
N SER A 42 -8.02 -14.85 -3.06
CA SER A 42 -8.17 -13.50 -2.52
C SER A 42 -8.11 -12.43 -3.62
N TYR A 43 -8.90 -11.38 -3.44
CA TYR A 43 -8.79 -10.11 -4.15
C TYR A 43 -8.88 -8.95 -3.16
N TYR A 44 -8.36 -7.80 -3.56
CA TYR A 44 -8.27 -6.63 -2.69
C TYR A 44 -9.15 -5.51 -3.22
N GLU A 45 -10.02 -4.98 -2.38
CA GLU A 45 -10.90 -3.87 -2.71
C GLU A 45 -10.54 -2.67 -1.84
N LEU A 46 -10.22 -1.54 -2.49
CA LEU A 46 -10.10 -0.27 -1.81
C LEU A 46 -11.48 0.35 -1.65
N GLY A 47 -11.86 0.68 -0.42
CA GLY A 47 -13.07 1.44 -0.16
C GLY A 47 -13.05 2.84 -0.79
N GLN A 48 -14.08 3.63 -0.50
CA GLN A 48 -14.05 5.05 -0.90
C GLN A 48 -12.83 5.75 -0.29
N VAL A 49 -12.23 6.64 -1.08
CA VAL A 49 -11.09 7.43 -0.66
C VAL A 49 -11.57 8.82 -0.28
N GLY A 50 -11.46 9.13 1.01
CA GLY A 50 -11.82 10.43 1.57
C GLY A 50 -10.82 11.54 1.22
N PRO A 51 -11.07 12.78 1.69
CA PRO A 51 -10.17 13.91 1.43
C PRO A 51 -8.78 13.69 2.03
N ALA A 52 -7.79 14.39 1.46
CA ALA A 52 -6.43 14.39 2.01
C ALA A 52 -6.40 15.10 3.37
N MET A 53 -5.86 14.41 4.37
CA MET A 53 -5.61 14.92 5.71
C MET A 53 -4.15 15.36 5.81
N SER A 54 -3.89 16.55 6.37
CA SER A 54 -2.54 17.10 6.51
C SER A 54 -2.26 17.50 7.95
N MET A 55 -1.01 17.32 8.40
CA MET A 55 -0.57 17.88 9.66
C MET A 55 -0.36 19.40 9.52
N LEU A 56 -0.87 20.19 10.46
CA LEU A 56 -0.69 21.64 10.45
C LEU A 56 0.72 21.97 10.96
N MET A 57 1.68 22.20 10.06
CA MET A 57 2.94 22.84 10.39
C MET A 57 3.03 24.21 9.71
N ALA A 58 3.51 25.21 10.45
CA ALA A 58 3.78 26.54 9.93
C ALA A 58 5.10 26.50 9.15
N TYR A 59 5.00 26.50 7.81
CA TYR A 59 6.15 26.68 6.94
C TYR A 59 6.20 28.12 6.41
N PRO A 60 7.36 28.79 6.49
CA PRO A 60 7.51 30.17 6.00
C PRO A 60 7.48 30.28 4.47
N ASP A 61 7.68 29.18 3.75
CA ASP A 61 7.60 29.11 2.29
C ASP A 61 6.57 28.03 1.88
N VAL A 62 5.53 28.44 1.15
CA VAL A 62 4.46 27.57 0.64
C VAL A 62 4.72 27.21 -0.83
N SER A 63 5.87 26.60 -1.09
CA SER A 63 6.09 25.95 -2.38
C SER A 63 5.17 24.72 -2.52
N ARG A 64 4.48 24.64 -3.65
CA ARG A 64 3.60 23.52 -4.00
C ARG A 64 4.23 22.65 -5.07
N LYS A 65 4.00 21.34 -4.99
CA LYS A 65 4.49 20.37 -5.96
C LYS A 65 3.48 19.25 -6.18
N GLN A 66 3.50 18.65 -7.37
CA GLN A 66 2.77 17.41 -7.61
C GLN A 66 3.46 16.27 -6.88
N ALA A 67 2.71 15.52 -6.07
CA ALA A 67 3.21 14.37 -5.34
C ALA A 67 2.15 13.27 -5.23
N PHE A 68 2.62 12.01 -5.19
CA PHE A 68 1.76 10.87 -4.96
C PHE A 68 1.42 10.75 -3.47
N VAL A 69 0.19 11.12 -3.11
CA VAL A 69 -0.35 11.04 -1.75
C VAL A 69 -0.96 9.65 -1.56
N ARG A 70 -0.40 8.89 -0.63
CA ARG A 70 -0.83 7.53 -0.34
C ARG A 70 -2.06 7.50 0.56
N VAL A 71 -2.88 6.47 0.39
CA VAL A 71 -3.82 6.02 1.42
C VAL A 71 -3.04 5.70 2.69
N GLY A 72 -3.57 6.15 3.84
CA GLY A 72 -3.01 5.88 5.16
C GLY A 72 -3.38 4.50 5.71
N GLY A 73 -2.92 4.19 6.92
CA GLY A 73 -3.12 2.88 7.56
C GLY A 73 -1.95 1.92 7.35
N ASP A 74 -2.14 0.68 7.79
CA ASP A 74 -1.14 -0.38 7.65
C ASP A 74 -0.92 -0.76 6.18
N PRO A 75 0.31 -1.16 5.81
CA PRO A 75 0.59 -1.61 4.45
C PRO A 75 -0.21 -2.87 4.12
N GLN A 76 -0.88 -2.86 2.96
CA GLN A 76 -1.56 -4.05 2.46
C GLN A 76 -0.54 -4.98 1.80
N LEU A 77 -0.19 -6.05 2.51
CA LEU A 77 0.81 -7.03 2.07
C LEU A 77 0.14 -8.34 1.63
N ALA A 78 0.27 -8.67 0.35
CA ALA A 78 -0.11 -9.96 -0.21
C ALA A 78 1.10 -10.91 -0.29
N GLY A 79 0.88 -12.22 -0.22
CA GLY A 79 1.91 -13.21 -0.53
C GLY A 79 2.32 -13.13 -2.01
N TYR A 80 3.60 -13.31 -2.31
CA TYR A 80 4.04 -13.41 -3.69
C TYR A 80 3.73 -14.80 -4.25
N ASN A 81 3.03 -14.85 -5.39
CA ASN A 81 2.76 -16.09 -6.12
C ASN A 81 2.72 -15.77 -7.62
N SER A 82 3.75 -16.16 -8.37
CA SER A 82 3.84 -15.82 -9.79
C SER A 82 2.84 -16.56 -10.68
N LYS A 83 2.18 -17.60 -10.17
CA LYS A 83 1.21 -18.43 -10.92
C LYS A 83 -0.20 -17.86 -10.90
N LEU A 84 -0.48 -16.90 -10.02
CA LEU A 84 -1.82 -16.32 -9.86
C LEU A 84 -1.77 -14.80 -10.05
N PRO A 85 -2.75 -14.20 -10.74
CA PRO A 85 -2.85 -12.76 -10.82
C PRO A 85 -3.29 -12.17 -9.48
N LEU A 86 -2.72 -11.01 -9.15
CA LEU A 86 -3.17 -10.20 -8.02
C LEU A 86 -4.32 -9.29 -8.50
N VAL A 87 -5.55 -9.56 -8.05
CA VAL A 87 -6.74 -8.79 -8.47
C VAL A 87 -7.03 -7.67 -7.49
N ILE A 88 -7.07 -6.43 -7.98
CA ILE A 88 -7.27 -5.23 -7.17
C ILE A 88 -8.39 -4.37 -7.77
N TYR A 89 -9.37 -4.02 -6.96
CA TYR A 89 -10.42 -3.06 -7.28
C TYR A 89 -10.16 -1.75 -6.56
N ALA A 90 -10.14 -0.65 -7.30
CA ALA A 90 -9.97 0.70 -6.76
C ALA A 90 -10.90 1.69 -7.48
N PRO A 91 -11.26 2.82 -6.84
CA PRO A 91 -11.96 3.91 -7.50
C PRO A 91 -11.21 4.40 -8.74
N LYS A 92 -11.96 4.87 -9.75
CA LYS A 92 -11.43 5.26 -11.07
C LYS A 92 -10.31 6.31 -11.02
N ASP A 93 -10.34 7.19 -10.01
CA ASP A 93 -9.40 8.29 -9.84
C ASP A 93 -8.25 7.97 -8.88
N VAL A 94 -8.08 6.69 -8.53
CA VAL A 94 -6.99 6.19 -7.68
C VAL A 94 -5.97 5.44 -8.54
N GLU A 95 -4.70 5.78 -8.35
CA GLU A 95 -3.59 5.04 -8.93
C GLU A 95 -3.12 3.96 -7.93
N VAL A 96 -2.94 2.74 -8.42
CA VAL A 96 -2.41 1.61 -7.65
C VAL A 96 -1.00 1.31 -8.12
N ARG A 97 -0.05 1.36 -7.20
CA ARG A 97 1.35 0.95 -7.37
C ARG A 97 1.60 -0.30 -6.55
N TYR A 98 2.70 -0.99 -6.86
CA TYR A 98 3.16 -2.12 -6.05
C TYR A 98 4.66 -2.02 -5.79
N ARG A 99 5.10 -2.70 -4.73
CA ARG A 99 6.51 -2.97 -4.43
C ARG A 99 6.65 -4.41 -3.98
N VAL A 100 7.69 -5.10 -4.45
CA VAL A 100 8.04 -6.44 -3.95
C VAL A 100 9.01 -6.30 -2.79
N TRP A 101 8.72 -7.02 -1.71
CA TRP A 101 9.57 -7.17 -0.54
C TRP A 101 10.21 -8.55 -0.53
N SER A 102 11.37 -8.65 0.11
CA SER A 102 12.09 -9.89 0.33
C SER A 102 12.47 -9.98 1.79
N ALA A 103 12.29 -11.14 2.39
CA ALA A 103 12.81 -11.43 3.72
C ALA A 103 14.35 -11.38 3.72
N ALA A 104 14.92 -11.09 4.88
CA ALA A 104 16.35 -11.29 5.10
C ALA A 104 16.66 -12.79 5.09
N ILE A 105 17.89 -13.16 4.71
CA ILE A 105 18.32 -14.56 4.64
C ILE A 105 18.33 -15.21 6.03
N GLU A 106 18.66 -14.44 7.06
CA GLU A 106 18.81 -14.94 8.43
C GLU A 106 17.75 -14.35 9.36
N THR A 107 17.23 -15.19 10.25
CA THR A 107 16.38 -14.77 11.36
C THR A 107 17.21 -14.70 12.64
N SER A 108 17.00 -13.67 13.45
CA SER A 108 17.61 -13.57 14.79
C SER A 108 16.66 -14.01 15.88
N THR A 109 17.19 -14.62 16.94
CA THR A 109 16.42 -14.95 18.14
C THR A 109 16.43 -13.76 19.10
N THR A 110 15.26 -13.35 19.57
CA THR A 110 15.16 -12.31 20.61
C THR A 110 15.58 -12.88 21.98
N PRO A 111 16.51 -12.23 22.72
CA PRO A 111 16.88 -12.68 24.05
C PRO A 111 15.69 -12.60 25.01
N ARG A 112 15.51 -13.64 25.84
CA ARG A 112 14.49 -13.65 26.90
C ARG A 112 14.99 -12.81 28.08
N GLN A 113 14.12 -11.95 28.61
CA GLN A 113 14.33 -11.21 29.86
C GLN A 113 14.13 -12.15 31.06
#